data_AF-A0A941P907-F1
#
_entry.id   AF-A0A941P907-F1
#
_cell.length_a   1.000
_cell.length_b   1.000
_cell.length_c   1.000
_cell.angle_alpha   90.00
_cell.angle_beta   90.00
_cell.angle_gamma   90.00
#
_symmetry.space_group_name_H-M   'P 1'
#
loop_
_entity.id
_entity.type
_entity.pdbx_description
1 polymer ?
#
loop_
_entity_poly.entity_id
_entity_poly.type
_entity_poly.pdbx_seq_one_letter_code
_entity_poly.pdbx_strand_id
1 'polypeptide(L)' 'MSITLNYDRAADAERVFNALVEGGKVTMALGETFWAKCFGMLIDKYGCPWIVNGEMTPVEMTRAAG' A
#
# COMPACT_ATOMS: atom_id res chain seq x y z
N MET A 1 -11.58 -1.91 -10.36
CA MET A 1 -11.14 -3.14 -9.67
C MET A 1 -9.64 -3.01 -9.47
N SER A 2 -9.11 -3.29 -8.27
CA SER A 2 -7.68 -3.22 -7.96
C SER A 2 -7.20 -4.47 -7.25
N ILE A 3 -5.92 -4.78 -7.40
CA ILE A 3 -5.26 -5.86 -6.64
C ILE A 3 -4.58 -5.24 -5.43
N THR A 4 -4.81 -5.82 -4.25
CA THR A 4 -4.21 -5.37 -2.99
C THR A 4 -3.13 -6.35 -2.55
N LEU A 5 -1.94 -5.82 -2.25
CA LEU A 5 -0.82 -6.55 -1.66
C LEU A 5 -0.56 -6.04 -0.25
N ASN A 6 -0.38 -6.97 0.69
CA ASN A 6 -0.05 -6.67 2.08
C ASN A 6 1.29 -7.33 2.41
N TYR A 7 2.22 -6.54 2.93
CA TYR A 7 3.54 -6.99 3.39
C TYR A 7 3.66 -6.80 4.89
N ASP A 8 4.33 -7.73 5.57
CA ASP A 8 4.59 -7.62 7.02
C ASP A 8 5.62 -6.54 7.35
N ARG A 9 6.46 -6.15 6.38
CA ARG A 9 7.50 -5.13 6.54
C ARG A 9 7.31 -4.00 5.54
N ALA A 10 7.47 -2.76 5.99
CA ALA A 10 7.41 -1.58 5.12
C ALA A 10 8.44 -1.63 3.99
N ALA A 11 9.65 -2.11 4.26
CA ALA A 11 10.72 -2.22 3.26
C ALA A 11 10.37 -3.16 2.09
N ASP A 12 9.63 -4.24 2.34
CA ASP A 12 9.21 -5.17 1.30
C ASP A 12 8.13 -4.54 0.40
N ALA A 13 7.21 -3.79 1.02
CA ALA A 13 6.22 -2.98 0.30
C ALA A 13 6.87 -1.90 -0.58
N GLU A 14 7.84 -1.16 -0.06
CA GLU A 14 8.59 -0.14 -0.81
C GLU A 14 9.31 -0.73 -2.01
N ARG A 15 10.01 -1.86 -1.83
CA ARG A 15 10.72 -2.55 -2.91
C ARG A 15 9.75 -2.96 -4.03
N VAL A 16 8.60 -3.53 -3.68
CA VAL A 16 7.62 -4.00 -4.68
C VAL A 16 6.90 -2.84 -5.35
N PHE A 17 6.51 -1.81 -4.61
CA PHE A 17 5.91 -0.60 -5.17
C PHE A 17 6.82 0.02 -6.24
N ASN A 18 8.11 0.17 -5.93
CA ASN A 18 9.10 0.72 -6.86
C ASN A 18 9.28 -0.15 -8.12
N ALA A 19 9.18 -1.47 -8.00
CA ALA A 19 9.23 -2.37 -9.14
C ALA A 19 7.95 -2.30 -10.00
N LEU A 20 6.78 -2.24 -9.37
CA LEU A 20 5.49 -2.20 -10.08
C LEU A 20 5.26 -0.86 -10.80
N VAL A 21 5.77 0.25 -10.24
CA VAL A 21 5.63 1.57 -10.85
C VAL A 21 6.61 1.80 -12.01
N GLU A 22 7.57 0.91 -12.22
CA GLU A 22 8.52 1.04 -13.34
C GLU A 22 7.78 1.02 -14.68
N GLY A 23 7.76 2.16 -15.38
CA GLY A 23 6.98 2.37 -16.61
C GLY A 23 5.47 2.53 -16.39
N GLY A 24 5.04 2.63 -15.13
CA GLY A 24 3.67 2.88 -14.72
C GLY A 24 3.46 4.32 -14.23
N LYS A 25 2.46 4.51 -13.38
CA LYS A 25 2.07 5.80 -12.81
C LYS A 25 1.73 5.66 -11.33
N VAL A 26 2.37 6.47 -10.49
CA VAL A 26 1.92 6.68 -9.10
C VAL A 26 0.57 7.39 -9.13
N THR A 27 -0.44 6.82 -8.47
CA THR A 27 -1.74 7.47 -8.25
C THR A 27 -1.85 8.00 -6.82
N MET A 28 -1.14 7.37 -5.87
CA MET A 28 -0.89 7.86 -4.54
C MET A 28 0.51 7.43 -4.10
N ALA A 29 1.36 8.39 -3.77
CA ALA A 29 2.72 8.12 -3.32
C ALA A 29 2.72 7.30 -2.02
N LEU A 30 3.76 6.49 -1.83
CA LEU A 30 3.95 5.78 -0.57
C LEU A 30 4.06 6.77 0.60
N GLY A 31 3.34 6.48 1.68
CA GLY A 31 3.41 7.23 2.92
C GLY A 31 2.80 6.45 4.09
N GLU A 32 3.05 6.93 5.31
CA GLU A 32 2.45 6.37 6.53
C GLU A 32 0.98 6.75 6.64
N THR A 33 0.15 5.83 7.15
CA THR A 33 -1.27 6.05 7.45
C THR A 33 -1.57 5.57 8.87
N PHE A 34 -2.77 5.85 9.38
CA PHE A 34 -3.14 5.41 10.73
C PHE A 34 -3.27 3.88 10.89
N TRP A 35 -3.26 3.13 9.78
CA TRP A 35 -3.47 1.68 9.75
C TRP A 35 -2.28 0.90 9.15
N ALA A 36 -1.26 1.58 8.62
CA ALA A 36 -0.07 0.94 8.06
C ALA A 36 1.12 1.91 8.07
N LYS A 37 2.33 1.39 8.30
CA LYS A 37 3.55 2.21 8.20
C LYS A 37 3.87 2.64 6.77
N CYS A 38 3.37 1.90 5.78
CA CYS A 38 3.58 2.20 4.37
C CYS A 38 2.32 1.87 3.58
N PHE A 39 1.77 2.85 2.87
CA PHE A 39 0.61 2.70 2.01
C PHE A 39 0.78 3.52 0.74
N GLY A 40 0.43 2.95 -0.41
CA GLY A 40 0.37 3.69 -1.66
C GLY A 40 -0.42 2.98 -2.74
N MET A 41 -0.65 3.72 -3.83
CA MET A 41 -1.40 3.25 -4.99
C MET A 41 -0.66 3.60 -6.28
N LEU A 42 -0.71 2.70 -7.25
CA LEU A 42 -0.11 2.90 -8.57
C LEU A 42 -0.94 2.20 -9.64
N ILE A 43 -0.68 2.54 -10.89
CA ILE A 43 -1.07 1.76 -12.06
C ILE A 43 0.22 1.28 -12.72
N ASP A 44 0.37 -0.02 -12.95
CA ASP A 44 1.58 -0.55 -13.59
C ASP A 44 1.63 -0.25 -15.11
N LYS A 45 2.72 -0.62 -15.77
CA LYS A 45 2.91 -0.40 -17.21
C LYS A 45 1.91 -1.13 -18.12
N TYR A 46 1.15 -2.09 -17.59
CA TYR A 46 0.12 -2.83 -18.31
C TYR A 46 -1.28 -2.26 -18.05
N GLY A 47 -1.39 -1.21 -17.23
CA GLY A 47 -2.67 -0.58 -16.88
C GLY A 47 -3.36 -1.23 -15.69
N CYS A 48 -2.71 -2.14 -14.95
CA CYS A 48 -3.31 -2.76 -13.77
C CYS A 48 -3.21 -1.82 -12.55
N PRO A 49 -4.31 -1.50 -11.87
CA PRO A 49 -4.28 -0.72 -10.64
C PRO A 49 -3.94 -1.57 -9.42
N TRP A 50 -2.99 -1.10 -8.62
CA TRP A 50 -2.47 -1.76 -7.42
C TRP A 50 -2.67 -0.89 -6.18
N ILE A 51 -2.94 -1.58 -5.05
CA ILE A 51 -2.88 -1.03 -3.70
C ILE A 51 -1.80 -1.81 -2.95
N VAL A 52 -0.87 -1.11 -2.32
CA VAL A 52 0.24 -1.73 -1.57
C VAL A 52 0.18 -1.24 -0.12
N ASN A 53 0.07 -2.17 0.82
CA ASN A 53 0.24 -1.94 2.26
C ASN A 53 1.53 -2.62 2.74
N GLY A 54 2.26 -1.96 3.63
CA GLY A 54 3.43 -2.48 4.32
C GLY A 54 3.32 -2.23 5.82
N GLU A 55 3.51 -3.31 6.58
CA GLU A 55 3.50 -3.34 8.04
C GLU A 55 2.21 -2.73 8.59
N MET A 56 1.11 -3.46 8.41
CA MET A 56 -0.19 -3.05 8.94
C MET A 56 -0.13 -2.97 10.46
N THR A 57 -0.39 -1.78 10.98
CA THR A 57 -0.53 -1.58 12.42
C THR A 57 -1.88 -2.15 12.83
N PRO A 58 -1.96 -3.02 13.84
CA PRO A 58 -3.25 -3.40 14.40
C PRO A 58 -3.95 -2.12 14.84
N VAL A 59 -5.04 -1.75 14.16
CA VAL A 59 -5.96 -0.76 14.70
C VAL A 59 -6.57 -1.46 15.90
N GLU A 60 -6.16 -1.07 17.10
CA GLU A 60 -6.79 -1.55 18.32
C GLU A 60 -8.31 -1.41 18.13
N MET A 61 -9.02 -2.55 18.12
CA MET A 61 -10.49 -2.58 18.18
C MET A 61 -10.93 -2.09 19.57
N THR A 62 -10.67 -0.83 19.87
CA THR A 62 -11.04 -0.20 21.14
C THR A 62 -11.69 1.14 20.83
N ARG A 63 -13.03 1.07 20.79
CA ARG A 63 -14.04 2.15 20.95
C ARG A 63 -14.53 2.85 19.69
N ALA A 64 -15.68 2.39 19.20
CA ALA A 64 -16.91 3.18 19.02
C ALA A 64 -18.01 2.27 18.39
N ALA A 65 -18.37 1.16 19.04
CA ALA A 65 -19.63 1.16 19.77
C ALA A 65 -19.64 2.19 20.91
N GLY A 66 -20.23 3.34 20.65
CA GLY A 66 -20.57 4.40 21.59
C GLY A 66 -21.76 5.13 21.03
#